data_AF-A0A6A5ARW3-F1
#
_entry.id   AF-A0A6A5ARW3-F1
#
_cell.length_a   1.000
_cell.length_b   1.000
_cell.length_c   1.000
_cell.angle_alpha   90.00
_cell.angle_beta   90.00
_cell.angle_gamma   90.00
#
_symmetry.space_group_name_H-M   'P 1'
#
loop_
_entity.id
_entity.type
_entity.pdbx_description
1 polymer ?
#
loop_
_entity_poly.entity_id
_entity_poly.type
_entity_poly.pdbx_seq_one_letter_code
_entity_poly.pdbx_strand_id
1 'polypeptide(L)'
;MEELKIDKVKNSLHRSISVHAIPSIANLCDNLFNNQSRKLSYSSASAQGKRPTMEDEHFFVKNIEEALSQPPNFRFHAMFGVFDGHCGPECAQHCKEDIVRAFVESFEACDIEFKQKLFGGSDDSLFSAEEYYAGCTANVCVLRNDDLYVANLGDTRCVLAHKGFAIQLSEDHKPSNKDERMRIEKNGGIVSFGRVNGALAVSRAFGDFEFKRRVQIL
;
A
#
# COMPACT_ATOMS: atom_id res chain seq x y z
N MET A 1 -3.59 28.20 8.74
CA MET A 1 -3.22 26.78 8.57
C MET A 1 -2.58 26.69 7.20
N GLU A 2 -1.30 26.35 7.12
CA GLU A 2 -0.74 25.95 5.82
C GLU A 2 -1.39 24.62 5.42
N GLU A 3 -1.91 24.58 4.20
CA GLU A 3 -2.54 23.40 3.60
C GLU A 3 -1.45 22.35 3.33
N LEU A 4 -1.61 21.12 3.82
CA LEU A 4 -0.67 20.04 3.49
C LEU A 4 -0.67 19.84 1.97
N LYS A 5 0.48 20.08 1.33
CA LYS A 5 0.67 19.71 -0.07
C LYS A 5 0.92 18.21 -0.13
N ILE A 6 -0.11 17.45 -0.50
CA ILE A 6 0.00 16.02 -0.83
C ILE A 6 0.24 15.92 -2.33
N ASP A 7 1.47 15.62 -2.72
CA ASP A 7 1.81 15.47 -4.13
C ASP A 7 1.48 14.04 -4.58
N LYS A 8 0.49 13.89 -5.47
CA LYS A 8 0.26 12.62 -6.17
C LYS A 8 1.48 12.35 -7.05
N VAL A 9 2.25 11.32 -6.76
CA VAL A 9 3.34 10.87 -7.64
C VAL A 9 2.69 10.20 -8.85
N LYS A 10 2.58 10.92 -9.97
CA LYS A 10 2.12 10.33 -11.23
C LYS A 10 3.20 9.39 -11.77
N ASN A 11 3.16 8.12 -11.38
CA ASN A 11 3.97 7.08 -12.03
C ASN A 11 3.17 6.37 -13.14
N SER A 12 3.84 6.23 -14.28
CA SER A 12 3.33 5.76 -15.57
C SER A 12 3.31 4.23 -15.71
N LEU A 13 3.61 3.47 -14.67
CA LEU A 13 3.65 2.00 -14.73
C LEU A 13 2.77 1.42 -13.62
N HIS A 14 1.81 0.58 -14.03
CA HIS A 14 0.71 -0.05 -13.27
C HIS A 14 -0.33 0.88 -12.63
N ARG A 15 -1.50 0.98 -13.29
CA ARG A 15 -2.69 1.77 -12.89
C ARG A 15 -3.42 1.28 -11.62
N SER A 16 -2.79 0.44 -10.80
CA SER A 16 -3.46 -0.27 -9.69
C SER A 16 -3.15 0.33 -8.32
N ILE A 17 -1.94 0.81 -8.04
CA ILE A 17 -1.54 1.31 -6.72
C ILE A 17 -1.51 2.85 -6.73
N SER A 18 -2.12 3.51 -5.75
CA SER A 18 -2.00 4.96 -5.57
C SER A 18 -0.81 5.27 -4.67
N VAL A 19 0.14 6.08 -5.12
CA VAL A 19 1.29 6.51 -4.32
C VAL A 19 1.26 8.01 -4.09
N HIS A 20 1.33 8.40 -2.82
CA HIS A 20 1.39 9.78 -2.36
C HIS A 20 2.75 10.01 -1.69
N ALA A 21 3.46 11.04 -2.13
CA ALA A 21 4.59 11.57 -1.40
C ALA A 21 4.10 12.74 -0.55
N ILE A 22 4.49 12.77 0.72
CA ILE A 22 4.26 13.88 1.62
C ILE A 22 5.65 14.45 1.94
N PRO A 23 6.11 15.43 1.15
CA PRO A 23 7.44 16.00 1.32
C PRO A 23 7.54 16.69 2.68
N SER A 24 8.69 16.55 3.34
CA SER A 24 9.01 17.28 4.57
C SER A 24 7.92 17.18 5.65
N ILE A 25 7.54 15.96 6.04
CA ILE A 25 6.70 15.76 7.24
C ILE A 25 7.35 16.38 8.49
N ALA A 26 8.67 16.59 8.46
CA ALA A 26 9.42 17.39 9.43
C ALA A 26 8.85 18.81 9.65
N ASN A 27 8.30 19.45 8.62
CA ASN A 27 7.68 20.78 8.75
C ASN A 27 6.33 20.72 9.49
N LEU A 28 5.61 19.60 9.40
CA LEU A 28 4.42 19.37 10.21
C LEU A 28 4.79 19.06 11.65
N CYS A 29 5.87 18.32 11.88
CA CYS A 29 6.18 17.80 13.21
C CYS A 29 7.45 18.44 13.81
N ASP A 30 7.56 19.77 13.74
CA ASP A 30 8.61 20.59 14.35
C ASP A 30 10.00 19.95 14.28
N ASN A 31 10.48 19.69 13.06
CA ASN A 31 11.78 19.11 12.79
C ASN A 31 11.98 17.72 13.44
N LEU A 32 11.07 16.77 13.15
CA LEU A 32 11.11 15.38 13.63
C LEU A 32 12.50 14.73 13.59
N PHE A 33 13.31 15.01 12.57
CA PHE A 33 14.54 14.28 12.27
C PHE A 33 15.84 15.10 12.38
N ASN A 34 15.77 16.42 12.62
CA ASN A 34 16.96 17.29 12.78
C ASN A 34 17.59 17.22 14.18
N ASN A 35 16.89 16.65 15.17
CA ASN A 35 17.44 16.46 16.51
C ASN A 35 17.85 14.99 16.70
N GLN A 36 19.16 14.74 16.85
CA GLN A 36 19.75 13.40 17.11
C GLN A 36 19.15 12.69 18.34
N SER A 37 18.37 13.39 19.16
CA SER A 37 17.78 12.92 20.41
C SER A 37 16.34 12.37 20.30
N ARG A 38 15.60 12.61 19.20
CA ARG A 38 14.22 12.09 19.07
C ARG A 38 14.23 10.68 18.46
N LYS A 39 13.84 9.69 19.27
CA LYS A 39 13.62 8.31 18.82
C LYS A 39 12.20 8.17 18.26
N LEU A 40 12.08 7.63 17.06
CA LEU A 40 10.80 7.13 16.56
C LEU A 40 10.37 5.94 17.43
N SER A 41 9.15 6.00 17.93
CA SER A 41 8.48 4.90 18.59
C SER A 41 7.31 4.44 17.72
N TYR A 42 7.08 3.13 17.73
CA TYR A 42 6.06 2.47 16.93
C TYR A 42 5.55 1.29 17.74
N SER A 43 4.34 0.89 17.42
CA SER A 43 3.69 -0.28 17.97
C SER A 43 2.69 -0.77 16.94
N SER A 44 2.46 -2.07 16.91
CA SER A 44 1.39 -2.68 16.13
C SER A 44 0.67 -3.68 17.02
N ALA A 45 -0.61 -3.89 16.72
CA ALA A 45 -1.45 -4.89 17.35
C ALA A 45 -2.46 -5.37 16.32
N SER A 46 -2.83 -6.64 16.40
CA SER A 46 -3.86 -7.24 15.58
C SER A 46 -4.73 -8.16 16.42
N ALA A 47 -5.99 -8.32 16.03
CA ALA A 47 -6.94 -9.16 16.75
C ALA A 47 -8.01 -9.68 15.79
N GLN A 48 -8.27 -10.99 15.81
CA GLN A 48 -9.28 -11.65 14.97
C GLN A 48 -10.70 -11.10 15.23
N GLY A 49 -10.99 -10.68 16.46
CA GLY A 49 -12.32 -10.21 16.84
C GLY A 49 -13.40 -11.28 16.67
N LYS A 50 -14.51 -10.93 16.00
CA LYS A 50 -15.67 -11.82 15.79
C LYS A 50 -15.60 -12.66 14.52
N ARG A 51 -14.54 -12.51 13.72
CA ARG A 51 -14.39 -13.24 12.46
C ARG A 51 -14.00 -14.69 12.74
N PRO A 52 -14.38 -15.65 11.87
CA PRO A 52 -13.98 -17.05 12.02
C PRO A 52 -12.47 -17.26 11.82
N THR A 53 -11.85 -16.42 10.98
CA THR A 53 -10.43 -16.45 10.61
C THR A 53 -9.80 -15.07 10.80
N MET A 54 -8.50 -15.03 11.09
CA MET A 54 -7.69 -13.82 11.07
C MET A 54 -7.03 -13.71 9.70
N GLU A 55 -7.51 -12.79 8.86
CA GLU A 55 -7.02 -12.60 7.48
C GLU A 55 -6.16 -11.35 7.33
N ASP A 56 -6.05 -10.51 8.37
CA ASP A 56 -5.16 -9.36 8.35
C ASP A 56 -3.71 -9.77 8.61
N GLU A 57 -2.79 -9.11 7.89
CA GLU A 57 -1.37 -9.19 8.09
C GLU A 57 -0.78 -7.79 8.26
N HIS A 58 0.32 -7.68 8.98
CA HIS A 58 1.07 -6.44 9.05
C HIS A 58 2.56 -6.73 9.22
N PHE A 59 3.38 -5.76 8.85
CA PHE A 59 4.80 -5.80 9.14
C PHE A 59 5.30 -4.45 9.61
N PHE A 60 6.43 -4.51 10.29
CA PHE A 60 7.22 -3.35 10.66
C PHE A 60 8.69 -3.66 10.43
N VAL A 61 9.33 -2.89 9.56
CA VAL A 61 10.76 -3.01 9.26
C VAL A 61 11.50 -1.82 9.82
N LYS A 62 12.54 -2.14 10.59
CA LYS A 62 13.55 -1.22 11.13
C LYS A 62 14.89 -1.48 10.47
N ASN A 63 15.75 -0.47 10.46
CA ASN A 63 17.17 -0.62 10.19
C ASN A 63 17.45 -1.47 8.95
N ILE A 64 16.73 -1.23 7.84
CA ILE A 64 16.93 -2.02 6.64
C ILE A 64 18.37 -1.91 6.12
N GLU A 65 19.07 -0.84 6.49
CA GLU A 65 20.49 -0.58 6.26
C GLU A 65 21.39 -1.78 6.61
N GLU A 66 21.05 -2.60 7.61
CA GLU A 66 21.81 -3.80 7.99
C GLU A 66 21.66 -4.95 6.97
N ALA A 67 20.55 -4.97 6.23
CA ALA A 67 20.26 -5.97 5.21
C ALA A 67 20.77 -5.58 3.81
N LEU A 68 21.32 -4.38 3.65
CA LEU A 68 21.79 -3.87 2.36
C LEU A 68 23.27 -4.18 2.16
N SER A 69 23.61 -4.56 0.93
CA SER A 69 25.02 -4.79 0.54
C SER A 69 25.89 -3.52 0.64
N GLN A 70 25.27 -2.33 0.58
CA GLN A 70 25.93 -1.02 0.68
C GLN A 70 25.03 -0.02 1.43
N PRO A 71 25.62 0.94 2.17
CA PRO A 71 24.82 1.97 2.84
C PRO A 71 24.06 2.84 1.82
N PRO A 72 22.78 3.13 2.04
CA PRO A 72 22.00 3.97 1.13
C PRO A 72 22.46 5.43 1.20
N ASN A 73 22.25 6.18 0.12
CA ASN A 73 22.53 7.62 0.06
C ASN A 73 21.41 8.49 0.69
N PHE A 74 20.54 7.88 1.48
CA PHE A 74 19.48 8.51 2.24
C PHE A 74 19.35 7.80 3.59
N ARG A 75 18.76 8.48 4.57
CA ARG A 75 18.50 7.90 5.88
C ARG A 75 17.18 7.12 5.85
N PHE A 76 17.22 5.81 6.10
CA PHE A 76 15.99 5.05 6.29
C PHE A 76 15.55 5.14 7.76
N HIS A 77 14.26 5.37 7.99
CA HIS A 77 13.72 5.42 9.35
C HIS A 77 12.89 4.20 9.69
N ALA A 78 11.88 3.90 8.86
CA ALA A 78 10.97 2.79 9.08
C ALA A 78 10.12 2.51 7.85
N MET A 79 9.62 1.28 7.77
CA MET A 79 8.58 0.87 6.83
C MET A 79 7.49 0.11 7.58
N PHE A 80 6.24 0.40 7.23
CA PHE A 80 5.04 -0.17 7.85
C PHE A 80 4.14 -0.67 6.74
N GLY A 81 3.49 -1.82 6.95
CA GLY A 81 2.49 -2.33 6.03
C GLY A 81 1.32 -2.93 6.79
N VAL A 82 0.11 -2.71 6.30
CA VAL A 82 -1.12 -3.36 6.74
C VAL A 82 -1.83 -3.94 5.52
N PHE A 83 -2.28 -5.19 5.65
CA PHE A 83 -2.97 -5.95 4.64
C PHE A 83 -4.25 -6.48 5.26
N ASP A 84 -5.40 -6.15 4.65
CA ASP A 84 -6.70 -6.73 5.01
C ASP A 84 -7.01 -7.80 3.96
N GLY A 85 -6.90 -9.07 4.34
CA GLY A 85 -7.18 -10.20 3.49
C GLY A 85 -8.67 -10.51 3.40
N HIS A 86 -9.09 -11.05 2.27
CA HIS A 86 -10.44 -11.55 2.07
C HIS A 86 -10.45 -12.85 1.29
N CYS A 87 -11.41 -13.73 1.61
CA CYS A 87 -11.54 -15.06 0.99
C CYS A 87 -10.32 -15.98 1.26
N GLY A 88 -9.61 -15.74 2.36
CA GLY A 88 -8.43 -16.49 2.79
C GLY A 88 -7.27 -15.58 3.20
N PRO A 89 -6.38 -16.01 4.12
CA PRO A 89 -5.25 -15.22 4.59
C PRO A 89 -4.06 -15.23 3.62
N GLU A 90 -4.03 -16.12 2.64
CA GLU A 90 -2.84 -16.47 1.87
C GLU A 90 -2.34 -15.30 1.02
N CYS A 91 -3.27 -14.52 0.45
CA CYS A 91 -2.91 -13.33 -0.32
C CYS A 91 -2.22 -12.28 0.57
N ALA A 92 -2.75 -12.03 1.77
CA ALA A 92 -2.16 -11.09 2.72
C ALA A 92 -0.78 -11.57 3.24
N GLN A 93 -0.66 -12.87 3.54
CA GLN A 93 0.60 -13.49 3.97
C GLN A 93 1.69 -13.37 2.91
N HIS A 94 1.34 -13.70 1.67
CA HIS A 94 2.28 -13.63 0.56
C HIS A 94 2.68 -12.20 0.23
N CYS A 95 1.72 -11.27 0.15
CA CYS A 95 1.99 -9.85 -0.11
C CYS A 95 2.91 -9.24 0.95
N LYS A 96 2.76 -9.61 2.23
CA LYS A 96 3.65 -9.17 3.31
C LYS A 96 5.11 -9.53 3.01
N GLU A 97 5.38 -10.79 2.66
CA GLU A 97 6.73 -11.28 2.42
C GLU A 97 7.34 -10.66 1.16
N ASP A 98 6.57 -10.63 0.08
CA ASP A 98 7.06 -10.18 -1.22
C ASP A 98 7.26 -8.67 -1.30
N ILE A 99 6.41 -7.87 -0.66
CA ILE A 99 6.63 -6.41 -0.59
C ILE A 99 7.88 -6.09 0.20
N VAL A 100 8.14 -6.80 1.30
CA VAL A 100 9.37 -6.59 2.08
C VAL A 100 10.59 -7.00 1.25
N ARG A 101 10.53 -8.13 0.54
CA ARG A 101 11.62 -8.58 -0.35
C ARG A 101 11.86 -7.59 -1.49
N ALA A 102 10.81 -7.24 -2.23
CA ALA A 102 10.86 -6.28 -3.33
C ALA A 102 11.39 -4.93 -2.86
N PHE A 103 11.03 -4.49 -1.65
CA PHE A 103 11.57 -3.27 -1.04
C PHE A 103 13.08 -3.36 -0.78
N VAL A 104 13.58 -4.47 -0.22
CA VAL A 104 15.03 -4.70 -0.03
C VAL A 104 15.77 -4.66 -1.38
N GLU A 105 15.29 -5.41 -2.37
CA GLU A 105 15.89 -5.47 -3.72
C GLU A 105 15.85 -4.11 -4.43
N SER A 106 14.75 -3.37 -4.23
CA SER A 106 14.55 -2.00 -4.73
C SER A 106 15.55 -1.02 -4.13
N PHE A 107 15.89 -1.15 -2.85
CA PHE A 107 16.88 -0.32 -2.17
C PHE A 107 18.27 -0.50 -2.78
N GLU A 108 18.64 -1.73 -3.13
CA GLU A 108 19.95 -2.02 -3.74
C GLU A 108 20.09 -1.43 -5.16
N ALA A 109 18.97 -1.14 -5.83
CA ALA A 109 18.94 -0.88 -7.27
C ALA A 109 18.73 0.60 -7.70
N CYS A 110 18.84 1.57 -6.79
CA CYS A 110 18.67 3.03 -7.00
C CYS A 110 17.21 3.55 -7.12
N ASP A 111 17.02 4.85 -6.87
CA ASP A 111 15.73 5.53 -6.55
C ASP A 111 14.61 5.43 -7.61
N ILE A 112 14.96 5.30 -8.89
CA ILE A 112 13.98 5.11 -9.98
C ILE A 112 13.52 3.67 -10.04
N GLU A 113 14.46 2.71 -9.96
CA GLU A 113 14.11 1.30 -9.86
C GLU A 113 13.37 1.02 -8.57
N PHE A 114 13.67 1.74 -7.48
CA PHE A 114 12.98 1.58 -6.21
C PHE A 114 11.47 1.82 -6.33
N LYS A 115 11.07 2.86 -7.06
CA LYS A 115 9.65 3.15 -7.33
C LYS A 115 9.01 2.15 -8.31
N GLN A 116 9.80 1.56 -9.21
CA GLN A 116 9.31 0.62 -10.23
C GLN A 116 9.25 -0.82 -9.71
N LYS A 117 10.20 -1.28 -8.89
CA LYS A 117 10.24 -2.63 -8.34
C LYS A 117 9.30 -2.79 -7.16
N LEU A 118 9.21 -1.79 -6.26
CA LEU A 118 8.29 -1.83 -5.12
C LEU A 118 6.80 -1.87 -5.54
N PHE A 119 6.46 -1.26 -6.69
CA PHE A 119 5.07 -1.08 -7.12
C PHE A 119 4.76 -1.55 -8.55
N GLY A 120 5.74 -2.09 -9.27
CA GLY A 120 5.63 -2.53 -10.67
C GLY A 120 5.91 -4.00 -10.88
N GLY A 121 6.07 -4.79 -9.81
CA GLY A 121 5.86 -6.23 -9.88
C GLY A 121 4.43 -6.47 -10.38
N SER A 122 4.29 -7.04 -11.56
CA SER A 122 3.01 -7.53 -12.08
C SER A 122 2.43 -8.55 -11.10
N ASP A 123 1.12 -8.53 -10.86
CA ASP A 123 0.40 -9.60 -10.13
C ASP A 123 0.83 -11.01 -10.63
N ASP A 124 1.22 -11.12 -11.91
CA ASP A 124 1.66 -12.34 -12.59
C ASP A 124 2.93 -13.00 -12.01
N SER A 125 3.78 -12.29 -11.27
CA SER A 125 4.97 -12.88 -10.62
C SER A 125 4.78 -13.18 -9.14
N LEU A 126 3.68 -12.70 -8.54
CA LEU A 126 3.38 -12.82 -7.11
C LEU A 126 2.46 -14.01 -6.82
N PHE A 127 1.80 -14.60 -7.83
CA PHE A 127 0.84 -15.68 -7.59
C PHE A 127 0.81 -16.66 -8.76
N SER A 128 0.92 -17.96 -8.48
CA SER A 128 0.46 -18.96 -9.44
C SER A 128 -1.06 -18.82 -9.58
N ALA A 129 -1.52 -18.38 -10.75
CA ALA A 129 -2.89 -17.95 -11.02
C ALA A 129 -4.00 -19.02 -10.84
N GLU A 130 -3.68 -20.20 -10.32
CA GLU A 130 -4.57 -21.37 -10.31
C GLU A 130 -5.11 -21.74 -8.92
N GLU A 131 -4.58 -21.21 -7.80
CA GLU A 131 -4.94 -21.73 -6.46
C GLU A 131 -5.69 -20.79 -5.51
N TYR A 132 -5.84 -19.49 -5.79
CA TYR A 132 -6.41 -18.56 -4.81
C TYR A 132 -7.55 -17.67 -5.33
N TYR A 133 -8.75 -17.86 -4.76
CA TYR A 133 -9.84 -16.86 -4.75
C TYR A 133 -9.56 -15.73 -3.76
N ALA A 134 -8.53 -15.87 -2.92
CA ALA A 134 -8.17 -14.87 -1.93
C ALA A 134 -7.65 -13.59 -2.61
N GLY A 135 -7.92 -12.46 -1.96
CA GLY A 135 -7.35 -11.18 -2.29
C GLY A 135 -6.95 -10.44 -1.01
N CYS A 136 -6.25 -9.33 -1.18
CA CYS A 136 -5.99 -8.45 -0.04
C CYS A 136 -5.85 -6.99 -0.46
N THR A 137 -6.20 -6.12 0.47
CA THR A 137 -5.80 -4.71 0.42
C THR A 137 -4.33 -4.58 0.83
N ALA A 138 -3.72 -3.44 0.52
CA ALA A 138 -2.39 -3.11 1.01
C ALA A 138 -2.28 -1.61 1.25
N ASN A 139 -1.83 -1.23 2.44
CA ASN A 139 -1.39 0.12 2.74
C ASN A 139 0.03 0.08 3.30
N VAL A 140 0.96 0.74 2.61
CA VAL A 140 2.38 0.70 2.92
C VAL A 140 2.92 2.11 3.09
N CYS A 141 3.60 2.34 4.21
CA CYS A 141 4.21 3.62 4.54
C CYS A 141 5.73 3.47 4.63
N VAL A 142 6.47 4.35 3.97
CA VAL A 142 7.93 4.40 4.02
C VAL A 142 8.36 5.76 4.51
N LEU A 143 9.09 5.79 5.62
CA LEU A 143 9.69 6.99 6.16
C LEU A 143 11.19 7.00 5.84
N ARG A 144 11.59 7.96 5.00
CA ARG A 144 12.95 8.13 4.49
C ARG A 144 13.31 9.60 4.54
N ASN A 145 14.49 9.94 5.06
CA ASN A 145 14.86 11.32 5.37
C ASN A 145 13.71 12.00 6.12
N ASP A 146 13.26 13.15 5.63
CA ASP A 146 12.11 13.89 6.16
C ASP A 146 10.80 13.61 5.41
N ASP A 147 10.77 12.63 4.51
CA ASP A 147 9.64 12.35 3.62
C ASP A 147 8.89 11.08 4.04
N LEU A 148 7.55 11.17 4.03
CA LEU A 148 6.67 10.03 4.18
C LEU A 148 6.06 9.67 2.83
N TYR A 149 6.29 8.45 2.37
CA TYR A 149 5.65 7.89 1.19
C TYR A 149 4.54 6.94 1.64
N VAL A 150 3.35 7.10 1.07
CA VAL A 150 2.19 6.26 1.36
C VAL A 150 1.70 5.65 0.05
N ALA A 151 1.74 4.33 -0.03
CA ALA A 151 1.16 3.56 -1.12
C ALA A 151 -0.10 2.85 -0.65
N ASN A 152 -1.15 2.88 -1.46
CA ASN A 152 -2.44 2.27 -1.13
C ASN A 152 -3.02 1.48 -2.30
N LEU A 153 -3.63 0.34 -1.95
CA LEU A 153 -4.39 -0.55 -2.81
C LEU A 153 -5.57 -1.09 -1.98
N GLY A 154 -6.80 -0.83 -2.40
CA GLY A 154 -7.98 -1.18 -1.60
C GLY A 154 -8.38 -0.10 -0.60
N ASP A 155 -9.08 -0.49 0.47
CA ASP A 155 -9.75 0.40 1.42
C ASP A 155 -9.16 0.40 2.83
N THR A 156 -8.01 -0.24 3.04
CA THR A 156 -7.15 0.06 4.18
C THR A 156 -6.67 1.52 4.09
N ARG A 157 -6.50 2.18 5.25
CA ARG A 157 -6.26 3.63 5.30
C ARG A 157 -5.07 4.02 6.17
N CYS A 158 -4.26 4.94 5.65
CA CYS A 158 -3.25 5.67 6.42
C CYS A 158 -3.79 7.03 6.88
N VAL A 159 -3.58 7.36 8.15
CA VAL A 159 -3.98 8.62 8.77
C VAL A 159 -2.82 9.18 9.58
N LEU A 160 -2.55 10.48 9.43
CA LEU A 160 -1.64 11.24 10.29
C LEU A 160 -2.45 12.00 11.34
N ALA A 161 -2.14 11.76 12.61
CA ALA A 161 -2.63 12.60 13.70
C ALA A 161 -1.69 13.80 13.88
N HIS A 162 -2.20 15.02 13.69
CA HIS A 162 -1.42 16.24 13.84
C HIS A 162 -2.24 17.36 14.47
N LYS A 163 -1.76 17.95 15.58
CA LYS A 163 -2.41 19.06 16.30
C LYS A 163 -3.90 18.82 16.61
N GLY A 164 -4.25 17.58 16.97
CA GLY A 164 -5.62 17.18 17.30
C GLY A 164 -6.51 16.85 16.09
N PHE A 165 -5.96 16.90 14.87
CA PHE A 165 -6.67 16.54 13.65
C PHE A 165 -6.21 15.20 13.10
N ALA A 166 -7.14 14.45 12.53
CA ALA A 166 -6.88 13.24 11.76
C ALA A 166 -6.84 13.61 10.28
N ILE A 167 -5.68 13.41 9.64
CA ILE A 167 -5.43 13.79 8.26
C ILE A 167 -5.26 12.52 7.45
N GLN A 168 -6.20 12.24 6.56
CA GLN A 168 -6.14 11.06 5.69
C GLN A 168 -5.01 11.22 4.66
N LEU A 169 -4.09 10.25 4.61
CA LEU A 169 -2.90 10.28 3.76
C LEU A 169 -3.01 9.38 2.51
N SER A 170 -4.02 8.50 2.48
CA SER A 170 -4.29 7.59 1.36
C SER A 170 -5.74 7.71 0.88
N GLU A 171 -6.00 7.43 -0.38
CA GLU A 171 -7.36 7.38 -0.93
C GLU A 171 -7.91 5.95 -0.91
N ASP A 172 -9.06 5.73 -0.27
CA ASP A 172 -9.71 4.40 -0.27
C ASP A 172 -10.22 4.07 -1.67
N HIS A 173 -9.92 2.87 -2.16
CA HIS A 173 -10.37 2.40 -3.46
C HIS A 173 -11.71 1.66 -3.36
N LYS A 174 -12.80 2.43 -3.43
CA LYS A 174 -14.16 1.90 -3.40
C LYS A 174 -14.76 1.84 -4.81
N PRO A 175 -15.55 0.80 -5.15
CA PRO A 175 -16.24 0.70 -6.44
C PRO A 175 -17.16 1.89 -6.74
N SER A 176 -17.66 2.58 -5.72
CA SER A 176 -18.49 3.79 -5.87
C SER A 176 -17.72 5.06 -6.23
N ASN A 177 -16.39 5.07 -6.09
CA ASN A 177 -15.58 6.23 -6.47
C ASN A 177 -15.66 6.42 -7.98
N LYS A 178 -15.79 7.69 -8.42
CA LYS A 178 -16.05 8.02 -9.83
C LYS A 178 -15.02 7.38 -10.78
N ASP A 179 -13.74 7.54 -10.49
CA ASP A 179 -12.65 7.04 -11.33
C ASP A 179 -12.57 5.50 -11.31
N GLU A 180 -12.83 4.90 -10.15
CA GLU A 180 -12.85 3.45 -9.99
C GLU A 180 -14.02 2.80 -10.73
N ARG A 181 -15.20 3.39 -10.61
CA ARG A 181 -16.40 2.98 -11.35
C ARG A 181 -16.18 3.05 -12.85
N MET A 182 -15.66 4.18 -13.35
CA MET A 182 -15.34 4.34 -14.77
C MET A 182 -14.33 3.29 -15.24
N ARG A 183 -13.31 2.98 -14.43
CA ARG A 183 -12.34 1.92 -14.73
C ARG A 183 -13.01 0.54 -14.79
N ILE A 184 -13.86 0.21 -13.82
CA ILE A 184 -14.57 -1.09 -13.76
C ILE A 184 -15.48 -1.25 -14.99
N GLU A 185 -16.33 -0.26 -15.27
CA GLU A 185 -17.29 -0.28 -16.39
C GLU A 185 -16.57 -0.33 -17.74
N LYS A 186 -15.46 0.40 -17.89
CA LYS A 186 -14.62 0.36 -19.10
C LYS A 186 -14.01 -1.03 -19.37
N ASN A 187 -13.80 -1.84 -18.34
CA ASN A 187 -13.27 -3.20 -18.47
C ASN A 187 -14.37 -4.28 -18.49
N GLY A 188 -15.63 -3.89 -18.69
CA GLY A 188 -16.75 -4.83 -18.83
C GLY A 188 -17.36 -5.31 -17.52
N GLY A 189 -16.88 -4.82 -16.37
CA GLY A 189 -17.51 -5.05 -15.07
C GLY A 189 -18.69 -4.10 -14.82
N ILE A 190 -19.45 -4.37 -13.77
CA ILE A 190 -20.54 -3.49 -13.31
C ILE A 190 -20.34 -3.11 -11.85
N VAL A 191 -20.85 -1.95 -11.44
CA VAL A 191 -20.93 -1.58 -10.01
C VAL A 191 -22.39 -1.66 -9.56
N SER A 192 -22.69 -2.66 -8.74
CA SER A 192 -24.03 -2.91 -8.18
C SER A 192 -23.97 -2.90 -6.66
N PHE A 193 -24.85 -2.12 -6.01
CA PHE A 193 -24.88 -1.97 -4.54
C PHE A 193 -23.52 -1.61 -3.91
N GLY A 194 -22.72 -0.81 -4.62
CA GLY A 194 -21.37 -0.42 -4.17
C GLY A 194 -20.31 -1.51 -4.30
N ARG A 195 -20.59 -2.60 -5.03
CA ARG A 195 -19.70 -3.75 -5.22
C ARG A 195 -19.40 -4.01 -6.70
N VAL A 196 -18.19 -4.47 -7.01
CA VAL A 196 -17.79 -4.95 -8.35
C VAL A 196 -18.55 -6.24 -8.65
N ASN A 197 -19.30 -6.26 -9.75
CA ASN A 197 -20.19 -7.35 -10.16
C ASN A 197 -21.15 -7.82 -9.04
N GLY A 198 -21.48 -6.93 -8.10
CA GLY A 198 -22.31 -7.25 -6.93
C GLY A 198 -21.60 -8.04 -5.82
N ALA A 199 -20.33 -8.44 -6.00
CA ALA A 199 -19.60 -9.31 -5.09
C ALA A 199 -18.55 -8.54 -4.26
N LEU A 200 -17.58 -7.90 -4.90
CA LEU A 200 -16.40 -7.36 -4.22
C LEU A 200 -16.60 -5.90 -3.77
N ALA A 201 -16.38 -5.61 -2.48
CA ALA A 201 -16.60 -4.26 -1.91
C ALA A 201 -15.42 -3.29 -2.09
N VAL A 202 -14.28 -3.80 -2.57
CA VAL A 202 -13.09 -3.03 -2.93
C VAL A 202 -12.97 -2.98 -4.44
N SER A 203 -12.46 -1.87 -4.99
CA SER A 203 -12.22 -1.78 -6.43
C SER A 203 -10.82 -2.25 -6.81
N ARG A 204 -9.87 -2.25 -5.88
CA ARG A 204 -8.49 -2.67 -6.13
C ARG A 204 -7.99 -3.54 -4.99
N ALA A 205 -7.26 -4.59 -5.33
CA ALA A 205 -6.67 -5.54 -4.40
C ALA A 205 -5.58 -6.35 -5.12
N PHE A 206 -4.66 -6.91 -4.35
CA PHE A 206 -3.84 -8.04 -4.80
C PHE A 206 -4.71 -9.31 -4.83
N GLY A 207 -4.30 -10.33 -5.58
CA GLY A 207 -5.12 -11.52 -5.77
C GLY A 207 -6.38 -11.23 -6.60
N ASP A 208 -7.55 -11.72 -6.20
CA ASP A 208 -8.83 -11.47 -6.89
C ASP A 208 -8.79 -11.76 -8.41
N PHE A 209 -8.07 -12.82 -8.81
CA PHE A 209 -7.80 -13.12 -10.21
C PHE A 209 -9.07 -13.34 -11.04
N GLU A 210 -10.15 -13.78 -10.41
CA GLU A 210 -11.45 -13.91 -11.07
C GLU A 210 -11.99 -12.58 -11.62
N PHE A 211 -11.65 -11.46 -10.98
CA PHE A 211 -12.02 -10.10 -11.42
C PHE A 211 -10.99 -9.48 -12.38
N LYS A 212 -9.85 -10.16 -12.60
CA LYS A 212 -8.74 -9.68 -13.45
C LYS A 212 -8.68 -10.38 -14.82
N ARG A 213 -9.39 -11.49 -14.99
CA ARG A 213 -9.55 -12.15 -16.30
C ARG A 213 -10.48 -11.36 -17.20
N ARG A 214 -10.06 -11.08 -18.44
CA ARG A 214 -10.95 -10.50 -19.45
C ARG A 214 -12.03 -11.51 -19.81
N VAL A 215 -13.29 -11.12 -19.74
CA VAL A 215 -14.37 -11.86 -20.40
C VAL A 215 -14.13 -11.72 -21.90
N GLN A 216 -13.74 -12.81 -22.57
CA GLN A 216 -13.84 -12.88 -24.02
C GLN A 216 -15.33 -12.82 -24.36
N ILE A 217 -15.76 -11.70 -24.92
CA ILE A 217 -17.06 -11.64 -25.59
C ILE A 217 -16.90 -12.51 -26.84
N LEU A 218 -17.59 -13.65 -26.86
CA LEU A 218 -17.75 -14.51 -28.04
C LEU A 218 -18.52 -13.77 -29.14
#